data_AF-A0A1G5FX81-F1
#
_entry.id   AF-A0A1G5FX81-F1
#
_cell.length_a   1.000
_cell.length_b   1.000
_cell.length_c   1.000
_cell.angle_alpha   90.00
_cell.angle_beta   90.00
_cell.angle_gamma   90.00
#
_symmetry.space_group_name_H-M   'P 1'
#
loop_
_entity.id
_entity.type
_entity.pdbx_description
1 polymer ?
#
loop_
_entity_poly.entity_id
_entity_poly.type
_entity_poly.pdbx_seq_one_letter_code
_entity_poly.pdbx_strand_id
1 'polypeptide(L)'
;MNTNTADPGVSTPIYEKKEIIYSSTMGVCIVSDVTKLSADKNTPPIPYYVLKSYYDRTHVAYIPIENHEVELRTVMDEDAAGKAFEELKEAYAADPDHIPDELLVGELAYIMKLKPEELKIRAGAHVPGDDED
;
A
#
# COMPACT_ATOMS: atom_id res chain seq x y z
N MET A 1 -38.65 -8.70 -16.08
CA MET A 1 -38.43 -8.22 -14.70
C MET A 1 -37.21 -8.96 -14.18
N ASN A 2 -36.08 -8.25 -14.08
CA ASN A 2 -34.80 -8.78 -13.65
C ASN A 2 -34.81 -8.89 -12.12
N THR A 3 -34.75 -10.12 -11.62
CA THR A 3 -34.67 -10.45 -10.20
C THR A 3 -33.28 -10.10 -9.68
N ASN A 4 -33.07 -8.84 -9.31
CA ASN A 4 -31.91 -8.46 -8.53
C ASN A 4 -32.21 -8.82 -7.07
N THR A 5 -32.00 -10.10 -6.74
CA THR A 5 -32.01 -10.59 -5.36
C THR A 5 -30.84 -9.94 -4.64
N ALA A 6 -31.10 -8.84 -3.94
CA ALA A 6 -30.18 -8.28 -2.97
C ALA A 6 -30.11 -9.27 -1.80
N ASP A 7 -29.03 -10.05 -1.77
CA ASP A 7 -28.70 -10.98 -0.69
C ASP A 7 -28.41 -10.18 0.61
N PRO A 8 -29.20 -10.34 1.68
CA PRO A 8 -29.04 -9.60 2.93
C PRO A 8 -27.94 -10.22 3.79
N GLY A 9 -26.69 -10.09 3.35
CA GLY A 9 -25.52 -10.61 4.07
C GLY A 9 -24.20 -10.00 3.61
N VAL A 10 -24.23 -8.86 2.91
CA VAL A 10 -23.02 -8.24 2.39
C VAL A 10 -22.28 -7.54 3.54
N SER A 11 -21.23 -8.19 4.03
CA SER A 11 -20.13 -7.53 4.73
C SER A 11 -19.64 -6.39 3.84
N THR A 12 -20.01 -5.16 4.17
CA THR A 12 -19.79 -3.99 3.33
C THR A 12 -18.29 -3.75 3.18
N PRO A 13 -17.71 -3.76 1.96
CA PRO A 13 -16.31 -3.43 1.81
C PRO A 13 -16.09 -1.99 2.27
N ILE A 14 -15.12 -1.80 3.17
CA ILE A 14 -14.72 -0.51 3.73
C ILE A 14 -14.05 0.35 2.65
N TYR A 15 -13.34 -0.30 1.72
CA TYR A 15 -12.59 0.34 0.64
C TYR A 15 -13.11 -0.11 -0.73
N GLU A 16 -13.16 0.84 -1.66
CA GLU A 16 -13.63 0.58 -3.02
C GLU A 16 -12.51 0.10 -3.97
N LYS A 17 -12.89 -0.52 -5.08
CA LYS A 17 -11.92 -0.86 -6.13
C LYS A 17 -11.27 0.42 -6.67
N LYS A 18 -9.98 0.32 -6.98
CA LYS A 18 -9.07 1.40 -7.39
C LYS A 18 -8.79 2.44 -6.31
N GLU A 19 -9.22 2.21 -5.07
CA GLU A 19 -8.86 3.06 -3.94
C GLU A 19 -7.40 2.83 -3.54
N ILE A 20 -6.71 3.91 -3.16
CA ILE A 20 -5.33 3.84 -2.66
C ILE A 20 -5.39 3.84 -1.14
N ILE A 21 -4.77 2.82 -0.56
CA ILE A 21 -4.72 2.63 0.89
C ILE A 21 -3.30 2.29 1.31
N TYR A 22 -3.02 2.49 2.59
CA TYR A 22 -1.82 2.03 3.25
C TYR A 22 -2.12 0.73 4.00
N SER A 23 -1.23 -0.25 3.86
CA SER A 23 -1.23 -1.51 4.57
C SER A 23 -0.02 -1.58 5.48
N SER A 24 -0.20 -1.93 6.75
CA SER A 24 0.93 -2.06 7.69
C SER A 24 1.96 -3.11 7.27
N THR A 25 1.56 -4.11 6.47
CA THR A 25 2.47 -5.17 5.99
C THR A 25 3.08 -4.90 4.63
N MET A 26 2.44 -4.09 3.77
CA MET A 26 2.86 -3.88 2.37
C MET A 26 3.09 -2.41 1.99
N GLY A 27 2.72 -1.45 2.83
CA GLY A 27 2.80 -0.02 2.54
C GLY A 27 1.68 0.43 1.61
N VAL A 28 2.00 1.31 0.66
CA VAL A 28 1.00 1.85 -0.27
C VAL A 28 0.56 0.85 -1.33
N CYS A 29 -0.73 0.55 -1.29
CA CYS A 29 -1.37 -0.43 -2.15
C CYS A 29 -2.60 0.18 -2.83
N ILE A 30 -2.90 -0.31 -4.03
CA ILE A 30 -4.18 -0.07 -4.68
C ILE A 30 -5.09 -1.27 -4.49
N VAL A 31 -6.33 -1.04 -4.10
CA VAL A 31 -7.37 -2.07 -4.10
C VAL A 31 -7.66 -2.41 -5.56
N SER A 32 -7.10 -3.51 -6.06
CA SER A 32 -7.32 -3.93 -7.45
C SER A 32 -8.75 -4.41 -7.64
N ASP A 33 -9.27 -5.20 -6.70
CA ASP A 33 -10.61 -5.78 -6.75
C ASP A 33 -11.05 -6.28 -5.35
N VAL A 34 -12.35 -6.55 -5.19
CA VAL A 34 -12.89 -7.18 -3.98
C VAL A 34 -13.65 -8.43 -4.40
N THR A 35 -13.07 -9.58 -4.14
CA THR A 35 -13.62 -10.87 -4.56
C THR A 35 -14.09 -11.67 -3.37
N LYS A 36 -15.03 -12.59 -3.58
CA LYS A 36 -15.47 -13.51 -2.54
C LYS A 36 -14.94 -14.89 -2.87
N LEU A 37 -14.07 -15.42 -2.01
CA LEU A 37 -13.49 -16.75 -2.18
C LEU A 37 -14.21 -17.72 -1.24
N SER A 38 -14.70 -18.81 -1.81
CA SER A 38 -15.17 -19.96 -1.05
C SER A 38 -14.05 -20.99 -0.99
N ALA A 39 -13.60 -21.33 0.22
CA ALA A 39 -12.61 -22.38 0.41
C ALA A 39 -13.18 -23.78 0.07
N ASP A 40 -14.49 -23.98 0.26
CA ASP A 40 -15.17 -25.25 -0.01
C ASP A 40 -16.62 -25.03 -0.45
N LYS A 41 -17.28 -26.07 -0.98
CA LYS A 41 -18.69 -26.00 -1.43
C LYS A 41 -19.67 -25.82 -0.27
N ASN A 42 -19.22 -26.12 0.95
CA ASN A 42 -20.02 -26.10 2.17
C ASN A 42 -19.70 -24.90 3.09
N THR A 43 -18.72 -24.06 2.72
CA THR A 43 -18.31 -22.90 3.52
C THR A 43 -18.88 -21.63 2.90
N PRO A 44 -19.44 -20.70 3.70
CA PRO A 44 -19.89 -19.42 3.17
C PRO A 44 -18.73 -18.68 2.49
N PRO A 45 -18.99 -18.02 1.35
CA PRO A 45 -17.97 -17.25 0.63
C PRO A 45 -17.44 -16.12 1.51
N ILE A 46 -16.12 -16.10 1.74
CA ILE A 46 -15.44 -15.07 2.52
C ILE A 46 -15.00 -13.96 1.56
N PRO A 47 -15.30 -12.69 1.85
CA PRO A 47 -14.81 -11.58 1.05
C PRO A 47 -13.32 -11.31 1.30
N TYR A 48 -12.57 -11.04 0.23
CA TYR A 48 -11.14 -10.71 0.22
C TYR A 48 -10.89 -9.42 -0.56
N TYR A 49 -10.09 -8.53 0.03
CA TYR A 49 -9.44 -7.44 -0.68
C TYR A 49 -8.27 -7.97 -1.50
N VAL A 50 -8.29 -7.67 -2.80
CA VAL A 50 -7.16 -7.90 -3.69
C VAL A 50 -6.34 -6.62 -3.73
N LEU A 51 -5.31 -6.55 -2.91
CA LEU A 51 -4.39 -5.43 -2.87
C LEU A 51 -3.26 -5.65 -3.88
N LYS A 52 -2.87 -4.61 -4.59
CA LYS A 52 -1.68 -4.62 -5.44
C LYS A 52 -0.72 -3.53 -4.98
N SER A 53 0.57 -3.86 -4.92
CA SER A 53 1.60 -2.85 -4.67
C SER A 53 1.49 -1.75 -5.73
N TYR A 54 1.44 -0.48 -5.28
CA TYR A 54 1.30 0.64 -6.21
C TYR A 54 2.52 0.79 -7.11
N TYR A 55 3.71 0.53 -6.56
CA TYR A 55 5.00 0.67 -7.23
C TYR A 55 5.36 -0.55 -8.06
N ASP A 56 5.39 -1.72 -7.43
CA ASP A 56 5.90 -2.93 -8.05
C ASP A 56 4.83 -3.57 -8.97
N ARG A 57 3.53 -3.34 -8.70
CA ARG A 57 2.32 -3.87 -9.41
C ARG A 57 2.27 -5.38 -9.68
N THR A 58 3.36 -6.09 -9.48
CA THR A 58 3.55 -7.54 -9.59
C THR A 58 3.21 -8.22 -8.27
N HIS A 59 3.49 -7.56 -7.14
CA HIS A 59 3.07 -8.01 -5.82
C HIS A 59 1.57 -7.80 -5.61
N VAL A 60 0.85 -8.91 -5.47
CA VAL A 60 -0.59 -8.96 -5.17
C VAL A 60 -0.80 -9.67 -3.84
N ALA A 61 -1.52 -9.04 -2.93
CA ALA A 61 -1.94 -9.64 -1.66
C ALA A 61 -3.45 -9.84 -1.61
N TYR A 62 -3.85 -10.97 -1.04
CA TYR A 62 -5.25 -11.32 -0.81
C TYR A 62 -5.51 -11.27 0.68
N ILE A 63 -6.19 -10.22 1.14
CA ILE A 63 -6.45 -9.98 2.56
C ILE A 63 -7.93 -10.19 2.85
N PRO A 64 -8.33 -11.10 3.74
CA PRO A 64 -9.74 -11.29 4.07
C PRO A 64 -10.32 -10.03 4.72
N ILE A 65 -11.53 -9.63 4.34
CA ILE A 65 -12.18 -8.46 4.96
C ILE A 65 -12.47 -8.73 6.44
N GLU A 66 -12.83 -9.97 6.76
CA GLU A 66 -13.10 -10.41 8.13
C GLU A 66 -11.87 -11.13 8.70
N ASN A 67 -11.47 -10.77 9.93
CA ASN A 67 -10.42 -11.44 10.70
C ASN A 67 -8.99 -11.31 10.14
N HIS A 68 -8.62 -10.16 9.57
CA HIS A 68 -7.25 -9.83 9.18
C HIS A 68 -6.47 -9.20 10.35
N GLU A 69 -5.19 -9.56 10.51
CA GLU A 69 -4.26 -8.88 11.42
C GLU A 69 -3.67 -7.60 10.80
N VAL A 70 -3.86 -7.41 9.50
CA VAL A 70 -3.27 -6.31 8.74
C VAL A 70 -4.07 -5.04 8.90
N GLU A 71 -3.53 -4.03 9.57
CA GLU A 71 -4.14 -2.71 9.61
C GLU A 71 -4.10 -2.05 8.23
N LEU A 72 -5.29 -1.78 7.70
CA LEU A 72 -5.53 -0.99 6.49
C LEU A 72 -5.99 0.41 6.91
N ARG A 73 -5.36 1.44 6.36
CA ARG A 73 -5.70 2.85 6.62
C ARG A 73 -5.58 3.66 5.34
N THR A 74 -6.12 4.87 5.34
CA THR A 74 -5.80 5.85 4.29
C THR A 74 -4.34 6.26 4.41
N VAL A 75 -3.71 6.58 3.27
CA VAL A 75 -2.37 7.17 3.26
C VAL A 75 -2.33 8.46 4.07
N MET A 76 -1.16 8.78 4.62
CA MET A 76 -0.93 10.02 5.34
C MET A 76 -1.07 11.25 4.43
N ASP A 77 -1.23 12.42 5.04
CA ASP A 77 -1.36 13.70 4.33
C ASP A 77 0.00 14.25 3.88
N GLU A 78 -0.03 15.24 2.97
CA GLU A 78 1.17 15.93 2.47
C GLU A 78 2.02 16.56 3.58
N ASP A 79 1.39 17.09 4.64
CA ASP A 79 2.09 17.68 5.78
C ASP A 79 2.88 16.63 6.58
N ALA A 80 2.22 15.51 6.92
CA ALA A 80 2.87 14.39 7.60
C ALA A 80 3.98 13.78 6.74
N ALA A 81 3.76 13.68 5.43
CA ALA A 81 4.76 13.20 4.49
C ALA A 81 5.97 14.14 4.42
N GLY A 82 5.75 15.45 4.38
CA GLY A 82 6.82 16.44 4.41
C GLY A 82 7.71 16.28 5.64
N LYS A 83 7.11 16.12 6.82
CA LYS A 83 7.85 15.92 8.07
C LYS A 83 8.64 14.61 8.06
N ALA A 84 8.01 13.50 7.71
CA ALA A 84 8.70 12.20 7.65
C ALA A 84 9.79 12.17 6.57
N PHE A 85 9.64 12.94 5.49
CA PHE A 85 10.68 13.13 4.48
C PHE A 85 11.88 13.93 5.02
N GLU A 86 11.66 14.96 5.84
CA GLU A 86 12.75 15.66 6.52
C GLU A 86 13.47 14.75 7.52
N GLU A 87 12.73 13.97 8.32
CA GLU A 87 13.31 12.97 9.24
C GLU A 87 14.14 11.93 8.48
N LEU A 88 13.65 11.48 7.32
CA LEU A 88 14.38 10.58 6.43
C LEU A 88 15.67 11.22 5.93
N LYS A 89 15.63 12.49 5.54
CA LYS A 89 16.80 13.25 5.07
C LYS A 89 17.84 13.43 6.18
N GLU A 90 17.40 13.71 7.40
CA GLU A 90 18.28 13.78 8.56
C GLU A 90 18.90 12.42 8.89
N ALA A 91 18.13 11.33 8.78
CA ALA A 91 18.64 9.97 8.95
C ALA A 91 19.75 9.65 7.95
N TYR A 92 19.55 9.97 6.66
CA TYR A 92 20.59 9.82 5.63
C TYR A 92 21.80 10.73 5.85
N ALA A 93 21.59 11.96 6.33
CA ALA A 93 22.69 12.87 6.65
C ALA A 93 23.52 12.38 7.84
N ALA A 94 22.90 11.70 8.81
CA ALA A 94 23.57 11.09 9.95
C ALA A 94 24.24 9.75 9.59
N ASP A 95 23.59 8.94 8.76
CA ASP A 95 24.05 7.62 8.33
C ASP A 95 23.73 7.44 6.83
N PRO A 96 24.71 7.63 5.91
CA PRO A 96 24.46 7.61 4.47
C PRO A 96 24.09 6.22 3.93
N ASP A 97 24.45 5.17 4.66
CA ASP A 97 24.07 3.77 4.41
C ASP A 97 22.73 3.39 5.08
N HIS A 98 22.02 4.35 5.68
CA HIS A 98 20.74 4.10 6.32
C HIS A 98 19.75 3.51 5.34
N ILE A 99 19.21 2.34 5.65
CA ILE A 99 18.16 1.72 4.85
C ILE A 99 16.82 2.11 5.48
N PRO A 100 16.06 3.03 4.87
CA PRO A 100 14.79 3.44 5.42
C PRO A 100 13.72 2.38 5.22
N ASP A 101 12.65 2.52 5.99
CA ASP A 101 11.49 1.66 5.87
C ASP A 101 10.86 1.80 4.48
N GLU A 102 10.81 0.69 3.74
CA GLU A 102 10.32 0.68 2.36
C GLU A 102 8.84 1.08 2.27
N LEU A 103 8.06 0.77 3.33
CA LEU A 103 6.65 1.12 3.40
C LEU A 103 6.48 2.62 3.57
N LEU A 104 7.29 3.24 4.44
CA LEU A 104 7.32 4.68 4.63
C LEU A 104 7.74 5.38 3.34
N VAL A 105 8.85 4.96 2.72
CA VAL A 105 9.32 5.57 1.46
C VAL A 105 8.25 5.48 0.37
N GLY A 106 7.55 4.35 0.27
CA GLY A 106 6.43 4.19 -0.65
C GLY A 106 5.27 5.15 -0.33
N GLU A 107 4.95 5.34 0.95
CA GLU A 107 3.91 6.29 1.38
C GLU A 107 4.26 7.73 1.03
N LEU A 108 5.47 8.16 1.37
CA LEU A 108 5.98 9.49 1.04
C LEU A 108 6.00 9.74 -0.46
N ALA A 109 6.52 8.78 -1.23
CA ALA A 109 6.65 8.93 -2.66
C ALA A 109 5.27 9.07 -3.33
N TYR A 110 4.25 8.37 -2.84
CA TYR A 110 2.91 8.42 -3.42
C TYR A 110 2.30 9.81 -3.22
N ILE A 111 2.41 10.32 -2.00
CA ILE A 111 1.86 11.62 -1.60
C ILE A 111 2.58 12.76 -2.32
N MET A 112 3.91 12.70 -2.36
CA MET A 112 4.73 13.67 -3.06
C MET A 112 4.68 13.53 -4.59
N LYS A 113 3.94 12.53 -5.11
CA LYS A 113 3.83 12.19 -6.54
C LYS A 113 5.20 11.95 -7.19
N LEU A 114 6.09 11.30 -6.45
CA LEU A 114 7.44 10.93 -6.83
C LEU A 114 7.59 9.40 -6.87
N LYS A 115 8.73 8.92 -7.37
CA LYS A 115 9.14 7.52 -7.22
C LYS A 115 9.87 7.33 -5.88
N PRO A 116 9.80 6.14 -5.27
CA PRO A 116 10.50 5.83 -4.03
C PRO A 116 12.01 6.03 -4.19
N GLU A 117 12.58 5.67 -5.34
CA GLU A 117 13.99 5.89 -5.66
C GLU A 117 14.34 7.38 -5.71
N GLU A 118 13.52 8.19 -6.39
CA GLU A 118 13.74 9.64 -6.51
C GLU A 118 13.58 10.36 -5.18
N LEU A 119 12.65 9.87 -4.34
CA LEU A 119 12.49 10.35 -2.98
C LEU A 119 13.75 10.06 -2.13
N LYS A 120 14.29 8.83 -2.20
CA LYS A 120 15.54 8.47 -1.51
C LYS A 120 16.70 9.38 -1.97
N ILE A 121 16.87 9.57 -3.28
CA ILE A 121 17.89 10.48 -3.85
C ILE A 121 17.74 11.90 -3.28
N ARG A 122 16.51 12.41 -3.26
CA ARG A 122 16.22 13.77 -2.77
C ARG A 122 16.44 13.91 -1.26
N ALA A 123 16.26 12.82 -0.52
CA ALA A 123 16.60 12.73 0.90
C ALA A 123 18.12 12.60 1.15
N GLY A 124 18.94 12.43 0.10
CA GLY A 124 20.38 12.32 0.23
C GLY A 124 20.90 10.89 0.32
N ALA A 125 20.06 9.90 -0.01
CA ALA A 125 20.52 8.51 -0.14
C ALA A 125 21.64 8.43 -1.18
N HIS A 126 22.72 7.75 -0.84
CA HIS A 126 23.74 7.39 -1.82
C HIS A 126 23.16 6.31 -2.75
N VAL A 127 22.98 6.64 -4.03
CA VAL A 127 22.64 5.65 -5.05
C VAL A 127 23.95 5.06 -5.54
N PRO A 128 24.21 3.76 -5.29
CA PRO A 128 25.37 3.12 -5.88
C PRO A 128 25.09 2.90 -7.37
N GLY A 129 25.54 3.83 -8.22
CA GLY A 129 25.53 3.63 -9.67
C GLY A 129 25.27 4.87 -10.50
N ASP A 130 26.29 5.73 -10.61
CA ASP A 130 26.60 6.49 -11.83
C ASP A 130 28.14 6.64 -11.92
N ASP A 131 28.87 5.54 -11.69
CA ASP A 131 30.22 5.35 -12.23
C ASP A 131 30.07 4.54 -13.54
N GLU A 132 29.38 5.11 -14.53
CA GLU A 132 29.49 4.67 -15.93
C GLU A 132 30.15 5.80 -16.74
N ASP A 133 31.45 5.57 -16.97
CA ASP A 133 32.48 6.20 -17.83
C ASP A 133 33.14 7.54 -17.43
#